data_AF-A0A2J7QRW0-F1
#
_entry.id   AF-A0A2J7QRW0-F1
#
_cell.length_a   1.000
_cell.length_b   1.000
_cell.length_c   1.000
_cell.angle_alpha   90.00
_cell.angle_beta   90.00
_cell.angle_gamma   90.00
#
_symmetry.space_group_name_H-M   'P 1'
#
loop_
_entity.id
_entity.type
_entity.pdbx_description
1 polymer ?
#
loop_
_entity_poly.entity_id
_entity_poly.type
_entity_poly.pdbx_seq_one_letter_code
_entity_poly.pdbx_strand_id
1 'polypeptide(L)'
;MASSSEVLEGTIKSKRPSDSAFKQQRLPAWQPILTAGTVLPTFFVIGIAFIPVGIGLLYFSDEVKEVTVDYTDCKNQNDVRCSEVISQNKDAVCNCTIPFELQQDFTGKVYMYYGLTNFYQNHRRYVKSRDDNQLLGRLDSEPSSDCAPFDVNDKREPIAPCGAIANSLFSDELSIEFIESKNHKVSVPLLKTGIAWPSDKEIKFRNPPGNSLSQGEFHVHFIFFIIC
;
A
#
# COMPACT_ATOMS: atom_id res chain seq x y z
N MET A 1 -41.38 78.91 -28.97
CA MET A 1 -40.32 78.68 -29.97
C MET A 1 -39.10 78.14 -29.24
N ALA A 2 -38.39 77.23 -29.90
CA ALA A 2 -37.61 76.15 -29.31
C ALA A 2 -36.40 76.59 -28.47
N SER A 3 -36.21 75.83 -27.39
CA SER A 3 -34.94 75.57 -26.71
C SER A 3 -34.13 74.58 -27.54
N SER A 4 -32.83 74.82 -27.71
CA SER A 4 -31.80 73.77 -27.78
C SER A 4 -30.43 74.41 -28.02
N SER A 5 -29.58 74.36 -26.99
CA SER A 5 -28.14 74.48 -27.13
C SER A 5 -27.56 73.35 -26.28
N GLU A 6 -27.38 72.18 -26.89
CA GLU A 6 -26.67 71.06 -26.26
C GLU A 6 -25.20 71.41 -26.16
N VAL A 7 -24.74 71.67 -24.94
CA VAL A 7 -23.32 71.73 -24.60
C VAL A 7 -22.84 70.30 -24.39
N LEU A 8 -21.95 69.85 -25.27
CA LEU A 8 -21.21 68.59 -25.16
C LEU A 8 -20.19 68.70 -24.01
N GLU A 9 -20.55 68.23 -22.81
CA GLU A 9 -19.60 68.03 -21.71
C GLU A 9 -18.82 66.72 -21.93
N GLY A 10 -17.54 66.84 -22.28
CA GLY A 10 -16.61 65.73 -22.34
C GLY A 10 -16.47 65.05 -20.97
N THR A 11 -16.76 63.76 -20.91
CA THR A 11 -16.60 62.94 -19.71
C THR A 11 -15.13 62.89 -19.29
N ILE A 12 -14.79 63.61 -18.21
CA ILE A 12 -13.48 63.54 -17.57
C ILE A 12 -13.26 62.09 -17.10
N LYS A 13 -12.37 61.35 -17.76
CA LYS A 13 -11.97 60.01 -17.32
C LYS A 13 -11.24 60.10 -15.98
N SER A 14 -11.99 59.87 -14.91
CA SER A 14 -11.46 59.81 -13.55
C SER A 14 -10.54 58.60 -13.40
N LYS A 15 -9.32 58.82 -12.90
CA LYS A 15 -8.37 57.76 -12.51
C LYS A 15 -8.68 57.17 -11.13
N ARG A 16 -9.79 57.57 -10.51
CA ARG A 16 -10.18 57.09 -9.18
C ARG A 16 -10.59 55.61 -9.27
N PRO A 17 -10.01 54.72 -8.46
CA PRO A 17 -10.45 53.33 -8.40
C PRO A 17 -11.91 53.25 -7.92
N SER A 18 -12.65 52.25 -8.42
CA SER A 18 -14.08 52.08 -8.12
C SER A 18 -14.32 51.80 -6.63
N ASP A 19 -15.34 52.44 -6.06
CA ASP A 19 -15.73 52.37 -4.65
C ASP A 19 -16.53 51.10 -4.34
N SER A 20 -15.93 49.93 -4.53
CA SER A 20 -16.54 48.64 -4.19
C SER A 20 -15.83 48.01 -2.99
N ALA A 21 -16.59 47.32 -2.14
CA ALA A 21 -16.06 46.66 -0.93
C ALA A 21 -14.90 45.71 -1.22
N PHE A 22 -14.93 45.02 -2.37
CA PHE A 22 -13.84 44.16 -2.83
C PHE A 22 -12.57 44.96 -3.17
N LYS A 23 -12.66 46.00 -4.01
CA LYS A 23 -11.48 46.79 -4.44
C LYS A 23 -10.93 47.68 -3.33
N GLN A 24 -11.75 48.03 -2.35
CA GLN A 24 -11.34 48.79 -1.18
C GLN A 24 -10.94 47.92 0.02
N GLN A 25 -10.95 46.59 -0.14
CA GLN A 25 -10.61 45.65 0.94
C GLN A 25 -11.48 45.82 2.20
N ARG A 26 -12.75 46.19 2.01
CA ARG A 26 -13.77 46.34 3.06
C ARG A 26 -14.79 45.20 3.03
N LEU A 27 -14.37 44.02 2.55
CA LEU A 27 -15.21 42.83 2.65
C LEU A 27 -15.45 42.50 4.13
N PRO A 28 -16.62 41.96 4.48
CA PRO A 28 -16.86 41.48 5.84
C PRO A 28 -15.84 40.39 6.15
N ALA A 29 -14.98 40.67 7.12
CA ALA A 29 -13.99 39.73 7.62
C ALA A 29 -14.34 39.37 9.06
N TRP A 30 -14.27 38.08 9.37
CA TRP A 30 -14.30 37.62 10.75
C TRP A 30 -12.88 37.42 11.23
N GLN A 31 -12.48 38.16 12.27
CA GLN A 31 -11.18 38.03 12.91
C GLN A 31 -11.38 37.42 14.29
N PRO A 32 -11.17 36.09 14.45
CA PRO A 32 -11.30 35.45 15.75
C PRO A 32 -10.16 35.92 16.67
N ILE A 33 -10.53 36.66 17.72
CA ILE A 33 -9.59 36.99 18.79
C ILE A 33 -9.60 35.81 19.77
N LEU A 34 -8.48 35.09 19.80
CA LEU A 34 -8.28 33.96 20.71
C LEU A 34 -8.07 34.48 22.13
N THR A 35 -9.14 34.49 22.92
CA THR A 35 -9.12 34.88 24.33
C THR A 35 -9.36 33.65 25.21
N ALA A 36 -8.95 33.70 26.48
CA ALA A 36 -9.19 32.59 27.40
C ALA A 36 -10.68 32.19 27.48
N GLY A 37 -11.60 33.16 27.34
CA GLY A 37 -13.04 32.92 27.37
C GLY A 37 -13.60 32.20 26.14
N THR A 38 -12.93 32.24 24.99
CA THR A 38 -13.35 31.52 23.78
C THR A 38 -12.61 30.20 23.61
N VAL A 39 -11.31 30.18 23.93
CA VAL A 39 -10.44 29.03 23.71
C VAL A 39 -10.74 27.88 24.69
N LEU A 40 -10.95 28.20 25.97
CA LEU A 40 -11.11 27.19 27.03
C LEU A 40 -12.39 26.35 26.85
N PRO A 41 -13.58 26.94 26.58
CA PRO A 41 -14.78 26.15 26.25
C PRO A 41 -14.62 25.29 24.99
N THR A 42 -13.97 25.80 23.95
CA THR A 42 -13.74 25.03 22.71
C THR A 42 -12.91 23.77 23.00
N PHE A 43 -11.87 23.86 23.82
CA PHE A 43 -11.09 22.69 24.22
C PHE A 43 -11.93 21.67 25.01
N PHE A 44 -12.80 22.12 25.92
CA PHE A 44 -13.70 21.20 26.64
C PHE A 44 -14.67 20.49 25.70
N VAL A 45 -15.25 21.19 24.73
CA VAL A 45 -16.16 20.59 23.76
C VAL A 45 -15.44 19.54 22.91
N ILE A 46 -14.26 19.87 22.39
CA ILE A 46 -13.44 18.92 21.62
C ILE A 46 -13.03 17.73 22.48
N GLY A 47 -12.62 17.96 23.73
CA GLY A 47 -12.26 16.90 24.67
C GLY A 47 -13.42 15.95 24.95
N ILE A 48 -14.60 16.48 25.28
CA ILE A 48 -15.81 15.69 25.51
C ILE A 48 -16.21 14.91 24.25
N ALA A 49 -16.02 15.47 23.05
CA ALA A 49 -16.28 14.77 21.80
C ALA A 49 -15.28 13.64 21.52
N PHE A 50 -14.00 13.83 21.86
CA PHE A 50 -12.95 12.84 21.60
C PHE A 50 -12.87 11.72 22.63
N ILE A 51 -13.36 11.92 23.85
CA ILE A 51 -13.46 10.86 24.87
C ILE A 51 -14.26 9.63 24.37
N PRO A 52 -15.52 9.75 23.91
CA PRO A 52 -16.29 8.60 23.45
C PRO A 52 -15.70 7.99 22.17
N VAL A 53 -15.12 8.80 21.28
CA VAL A 53 -14.40 8.30 20.10
C VAL A 53 -13.20 7.46 20.52
N GLY A 54 -12.40 7.95 21.47
CA GLY A 54 -11.26 7.22 22.02
C GLY A 54 -11.65 5.92 22.71
N ILE A 55 -12.72 5.93 23.52
CA ILE A 55 -13.26 4.73 24.16
C ILE A 55 -13.71 3.72 23.10
N GLY A 56 -14.44 4.16 22.07
CA GLY A 56 -14.89 3.29 20.98
C GLY A 56 -13.72 2.68 20.21
N LEU A 57 -12.73 3.49 19.82
CA LEU A 57 -11.53 3.00 19.12
C LEU A 57 -10.74 2.01 19.96
N LEU A 58 -10.58 2.27 21.27
CA LEU A 58 -9.86 1.37 22.18
C LEU A 58 -10.60 0.03 22.31
N TYR A 59 -11.93 0.07 22.50
CA TYR A 59 -12.76 -1.13 22.58
C TYR A 59 -12.60 -2.02 21.34
N PHE A 60 -12.71 -1.45 20.13
CA PHE A 60 -12.54 -2.21 18.89
C PHE A 60 -11.09 -2.65 18.66
N SER A 61 -10.10 -1.92 19.15
CA SER A 61 -8.69 -2.31 19.06
C SER A 61 -8.38 -3.53 19.92
N ASP A 62 -8.94 -3.62 21.14
CA ASP A 62 -8.72 -4.74 22.05
C ASP A 62 -9.43 -6.04 21.60
N GLU A 63 -10.45 -5.90 20.75
CA GLU A 63 -11.17 -7.03 20.16
C GLU A 63 -10.32 -7.79 19.13
N VAL A 64 -9.41 -7.10 18.43
CA VAL A 64 -8.52 -7.72 17.44
C VAL A 64 -7.59 -8.71 18.11
N LYS A 65 -7.62 -9.96 17.64
CA LYS A 65 -6.72 -11.03 18.10
C LYS A 65 -5.63 -11.27 17.07
N GLU A 66 -4.39 -11.31 17.52
CA GLU A 66 -3.22 -11.56 16.68
C GLU A 66 -2.29 -12.58 17.35
N VAL A 67 -1.66 -13.41 16.53
CA VAL A 67 -0.58 -14.31 16.96
C VAL A 67 0.55 -14.15 15.95
N THR A 68 1.74 -13.84 16.46
CA THR A 68 2.96 -13.71 15.66
C THR A 68 3.90 -14.86 15.96
N VAL A 69 4.34 -15.55 14.92
CA VAL A 69 5.31 -16.65 15.02
C VAL A 69 6.53 -16.27 14.19
N ASP A 70 7.68 -16.12 14.87
CA ASP A 70 8.96 -15.91 14.20
C ASP A 70 9.53 -17.25 13.74
N TYR A 71 9.79 -17.36 12.44
CA TYR A 71 10.33 -18.55 11.80
C TYR A 71 11.71 -18.34 11.17
N THR A 72 12.39 -17.23 11.48
CA THR A 72 13.70 -16.87 10.89
C THR A 72 14.76 -17.97 11.06
N ASP A 73 14.80 -18.60 12.24
CA ASP A 73 15.76 -19.65 12.60
C ASP A 73 15.18 -21.07 12.45
N CYS A 74 14.13 -21.23 11.63
CA CYS A 74 13.47 -22.50 11.44
C CYS A 74 14.42 -23.57 10.87
N LYS A 75 14.37 -24.76 11.47
CA LYS A 75 15.24 -25.89 11.12
C LYS A 75 14.50 -26.99 10.39
N ASN A 76 15.20 -27.65 9.49
CA ASN A 76 14.72 -28.84 8.80
C ASN A 76 14.81 -30.09 9.69
N GLN A 77 14.43 -31.24 9.14
CA GLN A 77 14.46 -32.53 9.85
C GLN A 77 15.86 -32.96 10.32
N ASN A 78 16.92 -32.41 9.72
CA ASN A 78 18.32 -32.70 10.06
C ASN A 78 18.91 -31.69 11.05
N ASP A 79 18.07 -30.88 11.71
CA ASP A 79 18.48 -29.82 12.65
C ASP A 79 19.35 -28.71 12.02
N VAL A 80 19.27 -28.53 10.69
CA VAL A 80 19.97 -27.46 9.96
C VAL A 80 19.00 -26.33 9.64
N ARG A 81 19.45 -25.07 9.76
CA ARG A 81 18.65 -23.88 9.44
C ARG A 81 18.32 -23.84 7.95
N CYS A 82 17.07 -23.53 7.58
CA CYS A 82 16.71 -23.45 6.17
C CYS A 82 17.46 -22.36 5.40
N SER A 83 17.80 -21.27 6.07
CA SER A 83 18.65 -20.21 5.50
C SER A 83 20.03 -20.72 5.08
N GLU A 84 20.63 -21.62 5.85
CA GLU A 84 21.92 -22.23 5.52
C GLU A 84 21.81 -23.18 4.32
N VAL A 85 20.75 -24.00 4.29
CA VAL A 85 20.49 -24.93 3.17
C VAL A 85 20.37 -24.18 1.85
N ILE A 86 19.55 -23.12 1.83
CA ILE A 86 19.30 -22.31 0.62
C ILE A 86 20.55 -21.48 0.24
N SER A 87 21.35 -21.06 1.21
CA SER A 87 22.61 -20.33 0.93
C SER A 87 23.63 -21.18 0.17
N GLN A 88 23.65 -22.50 0.43
CA GLN A 88 24.55 -23.45 -0.24
C GLN A 88 24.00 -23.87 -1.61
N ASN A 89 22.69 -24.10 -1.69
CA ASN A 89 22.02 -24.46 -2.93
C ASN A 89 20.70 -23.70 -3.06
N LYS A 90 20.68 -22.71 -3.96
CA LYS A 90 19.51 -21.83 -4.16
C LYS A 90 18.27 -22.58 -4.67
N ASP A 91 18.46 -23.72 -5.32
CA ASP A 91 17.37 -24.55 -5.85
C ASP A 91 16.93 -25.64 -4.86
N ALA A 92 17.55 -25.71 -3.68
CA ALA A 92 17.18 -26.68 -2.66
C ALA A 92 15.86 -26.28 -1.99
N VAL A 93 14.95 -27.25 -1.89
CA VAL A 93 13.71 -27.10 -1.13
C VAL A 93 13.99 -27.43 0.34
N CYS A 94 13.66 -26.51 1.24
CA CYS A 94 13.77 -26.71 2.68
C CYS A 94 12.39 -26.64 3.34
N ASN A 95 11.96 -27.74 3.95
CA ASN A 95 10.71 -27.81 4.70
C ASN A 95 10.99 -27.74 6.19
N CYS A 96 10.27 -26.87 6.87
CA CYS A 96 10.38 -26.68 8.31
C CYS A 96 8.99 -26.57 8.93
N THR A 97 8.84 -26.93 10.20
CA THR A 97 7.53 -26.94 10.88
C THR A 97 7.67 -26.33 12.26
N ILE A 98 6.82 -25.35 12.56
CA ILE A 98 6.82 -24.68 13.85
C ILE A 98 5.48 -24.95 14.54
N PRO A 99 5.48 -25.68 15.67
CA PRO A 99 4.28 -25.83 16.48
C PRO A 99 4.01 -24.51 17.20
N PHE A 100 2.77 -24.05 17.13
CA PHE A 100 2.28 -22.93 17.93
C PHE A 100 0.88 -23.26 18.45
N GLU A 101 0.48 -22.62 19.54
CA GLU A 101 -0.83 -22.83 20.17
C GLU A 101 -1.63 -21.52 20.13
N LEU A 102 -2.92 -21.64 19.84
CA LEU A 102 -3.85 -20.52 19.89
C LEU A 102 -4.49 -20.49 21.28
N GLN A 103 -4.25 -19.41 22.03
CA GLN A 103 -4.80 -19.25 23.39
C GLN A 103 -6.31 -18.99 23.41
N GLN A 104 -6.85 -18.49 22.31
CA GLN A 104 -8.24 -18.08 22.15
C GLN A 104 -8.73 -18.44 20.76
N ASP A 105 -10.04 -18.63 20.63
CA ASP A 105 -10.68 -18.93 19.35
C ASP A 105 -10.76 -17.69 18.46
N PHE A 106 -10.29 -17.83 17.23
CA PHE A 106 -10.37 -16.78 16.22
C PHE A 106 -11.72 -16.88 15.49
N THR A 107 -12.67 -16.04 15.88
CA THR A 107 -14.01 -16.01 15.27
C THR A 107 -14.07 -15.04 14.09
N GLY A 108 -14.83 -15.40 13.04
CA GLY A 108 -15.00 -14.56 11.86
C GLY A 108 -13.95 -14.78 10.76
N LYS A 109 -13.51 -13.70 10.10
CA LYS A 109 -12.54 -13.76 9.00
C LYS A 109 -11.12 -13.71 9.54
N VAL A 110 -10.36 -14.78 9.29
CA VAL A 110 -8.95 -14.88 9.68
C VAL A 110 -8.07 -14.54 8.48
N TYR A 111 -7.08 -13.69 8.70
CA TYR A 111 -6.09 -13.31 7.70
C TYR A 111 -4.71 -13.79 8.15
N MET A 112 -3.94 -14.28 7.19
CA MET A 112 -2.56 -14.70 7.41
C MET A 112 -1.64 -13.70 6.71
N TYR A 113 -0.69 -13.15 7.46
CA TYR A 113 0.31 -12.23 6.96
C TYR A 113 1.71 -12.81 7.20
N TYR A 114 2.63 -12.52 6.29
CA TYR A 114 4.05 -12.69 6.54
C TYR A 114 4.66 -11.30 6.81
N GLY A 115 5.61 -11.25 7.74
CA GLY A 115 6.31 -10.02 8.10
C GLY A 115 7.79 -10.16 7.79
N LEU A 116 8.36 -9.15 7.13
CA LEU A 116 9.79 -9.05 6.89
C LEU A 116 10.35 -7.90 7.73
N THR A 117 11.32 -8.19 8.59
CA THR A 117 12.05 -7.16 9.34
C THR A 117 13.37 -6.86 8.64
N ASN A 118 13.86 -5.62 8.79
CA ASN A 118 15.10 -5.17 8.15
C ASN A 118 15.11 -5.31 6.61
N PHE A 119 13.93 -5.21 5.98
CA PHE A 119 13.73 -5.22 4.54
C PHE A 119 13.23 -3.85 4.06
N TYR A 120 14.03 -3.12 3.28
CA TYR A 120 13.81 -1.70 2.97
C TYR A 120 13.07 -1.48 1.64
N GLN A 121 11.80 -1.86 1.56
CA GLN A 121 10.98 -1.63 0.36
C GLN A 121 10.80 -0.14 0.04
N ASN A 122 10.85 0.73 1.05
CA ASN A 122 10.71 2.18 0.88
C ASN A 122 11.96 2.88 0.31
N HIS A 123 13.06 2.16 0.07
CA HIS A 123 14.26 2.76 -0.49
C HIS A 123 13.98 3.30 -1.90
N ARG A 124 14.26 4.59 -2.16
CA ARG A 124 13.88 5.28 -3.42
C ARG A 124 14.25 4.52 -4.70
N ARG A 125 15.44 3.90 -4.73
CA ARG A 125 15.89 3.11 -5.90
C ARG A 125 15.14 1.78 -6.03
N TYR A 126 14.77 1.16 -4.90
CA TYR A 126 14.01 -0.09 -4.88
C TYR A 126 12.59 0.14 -5.42
N VAL A 127 11.87 1.15 -4.89
CA VAL A 127 10.51 1.53 -5.33
C VAL A 127 10.44 1.82 -6.82
N LYS A 128 11.48 2.47 -7.37
CA LYS A 128 11.55 2.80 -8.80
C LYS A 128 11.88 1.60 -9.69
N SER A 129 12.51 0.55 -9.15
CA SER A 129 13.09 -0.50 -9.97
C SER A 129 12.04 -1.51 -10.44
N ARG A 130 11.31 -1.10 -11.47
CA ARG A 130 10.26 -1.86 -12.18
C ARG A 130 9.97 -1.21 -13.54
N ASP A 131 9.25 -1.94 -14.38
CA ASP A 131 8.76 -1.43 -15.66
C ASP A 131 7.23 -1.48 -15.70
N ASP A 132 6.60 -0.31 -15.68
CA ASP A 132 5.14 -0.18 -15.66
C ASP A 132 4.49 -0.70 -16.96
N ASN A 133 5.18 -0.70 -18.11
CA ASN A 133 4.65 -1.27 -19.35
C ASN A 133 4.57 -2.79 -19.25
N GLN A 134 5.61 -3.43 -18.71
CA GLN A 134 5.62 -4.88 -18.47
C GLN A 134 4.52 -5.30 -17.50
N LEU A 135 4.30 -4.54 -16.43
CA LEU A 135 3.22 -4.80 -15.47
C LEU A 135 1.83 -4.71 -16.12
N LEU A 136 1.67 -3.84 -17.13
CA LEU A 136 0.46 -3.73 -17.95
C LEU A 136 0.34 -4.81 -19.05
N GLY A 137 1.26 -5.77 -19.11
CA GLY A 137 1.27 -6.85 -20.10
C GLY A 137 1.81 -6.43 -21.47
N ARG A 138 2.51 -5.30 -21.55
CA ARG A 138 3.16 -4.82 -22.78
C ARG A 138 4.64 -5.14 -22.71
N LEU A 139 5.04 -6.15 -23.47
CA LEU A 139 6.44 -6.54 -23.57
C LEU A 139 7.10 -5.70 -24.67
N ASP A 140 7.67 -4.57 -24.28
CA ASP A 140 8.56 -3.80 -25.15
C ASP A 140 9.89 -4.55 -25.34
N SER A 141 10.59 -4.28 -26.45
CA SER A 141 11.87 -4.94 -26.75
C SER A 141 13.01 -4.51 -25.83
N GLU A 142 12.89 -3.33 -25.20
CA GLU A 142 13.85 -2.79 -24.24
C GLU A 142 13.12 -2.39 -22.95
N PRO A 143 13.50 -2.96 -21.78
CA PRO A 143 12.93 -2.58 -20.50
C PRO A 143 13.29 -1.15 -20.08
N SER A 144 12.51 -0.57 -19.17
CA SER A 144 12.83 0.70 -18.52
C SER A 144 14.23 0.71 -17.88
N SER A 145 14.96 1.81 -18.04
CA SER A 145 16.26 2.02 -17.39
C SER A 145 16.18 1.99 -15.86
N ASP A 146 14.99 2.20 -15.29
CA ASP A 146 14.79 2.11 -13.85
C ASP A 146 14.94 0.65 -13.33
N CYS A 147 14.78 -0.36 -14.20
CA CYS A 147 14.96 -1.77 -13.84
C CYS A 147 16.43 -2.17 -13.63
N ALA A 148 17.41 -1.38 -14.08
CA ALA A 148 18.82 -1.71 -13.95
C ALA A 148 19.22 -1.91 -12.47
N PRO A 149 19.99 -2.97 -12.13
CA PRO A 149 20.68 -3.92 -13.02
C PRO A 149 19.88 -5.22 -13.31
N PHE A 150 18.59 -5.27 -13.00
CA PHE A 150 17.73 -6.45 -13.15
C PHE A 150 16.83 -6.37 -14.39
N ASP A 151 17.32 -5.69 -15.42
CA ASP A 151 16.67 -5.44 -16.70
C ASP A 151 16.95 -6.55 -17.72
N VAL A 152 18.14 -7.16 -17.70
CA VAL A 152 18.55 -8.19 -18.64
C VAL A 152 19.24 -9.38 -17.96
N ASN A 153 19.16 -10.56 -18.58
CA ASN A 153 19.88 -11.75 -18.14
C ASN A 153 21.33 -11.80 -18.68
N ASP A 154 22.09 -12.85 -18.33
CA ASP A 154 23.48 -13.05 -18.77
C ASP A 154 23.64 -13.12 -20.30
N LYS A 155 22.57 -13.46 -21.03
CA LYS A 155 22.53 -13.54 -22.50
C LYS A 155 22.09 -12.23 -23.17
N ARG A 156 21.88 -11.16 -22.39
CA ARG A 156 21.32 -9.86 -22.81
C ARG A 156 19.88 -9.94 -23.32
N GLU A 157 19.11 -10.90 -22.80
CA GLU A 157 17.67 -10.99 -23.06
C GLU A 157 16.91 -10.20 -21.97
N PRO A 158 15.90 -9.39 -22.33
CA PRO A 158 15.05 -8.69 -21.38
C PRO A 158 14.40 -9.63 -20.36
N ILE A 159 14.46 -9.27 -19.08
CA ILE A 159 13.76 -9.98 -18.00
C ILE A 159 12.34 -9.40 -17.89
N ALA A 160 11.33 -10.25 -17.71
CA ALA A 160 9.95 -9.84 -17.49
C ALA A 160 9.30 -10.71 -16.39
N PRO A 161 8.77 -10.11 -15.30
CA PRO A 161 8.91 -8.70 -14.91
C PRO A 161 10.34 -8.34 -14.46
N CYS A 162 10.86 -7.19 -14.89
CA CYS A 162 12.19 -6.69 -14.50
C CYS A 162 12.18 -5.91 -13.19
N GLY A 163 13.38 -5.69 -12.65
CA GLY A 163 13.62 -4.77 -11.55
C GLY A 163 13.78 -5.44 -10.18
N ALA A 164 14.26 -4.66 -9.21
CA ALA A 164 14.62 -5.15 -7.89
C ALA A 164 13.42 -5.75 -7.15
N ILE A 165 12.23 -5.17 -7.31
CA ILE A 165 11.02 -5.62 -6.62
C ILE A 165 10.63 -7.05 -7.04
N ALA A 166 10.66 -7.32 -8.36
CA ALA A 166 10.36 -8.64 -8.89
C ALA A 166 11.46 -9.65 -8.51
N ASN A 167 12.72 -9.22 -8.56
CA ASN A 167 13.87 -10.09 -8.27
C ASN A 167 13.96 -10.51 -6.80
N SER A 168 13.45 -9.70 -5.87
CA SER A 168 13.43 -10.02 -4.43
C SER A 168 12.03 -10.37 -3.92
N LEU A 169 11.17 -10.91 -4.79
CA LEU A 169 9.85 -11.40 -4.38
C LEU A 169 10.00 -12.47 -3.29
N PHE A 170 9.17 -12.35 -2.25
CA PHE A 170 9.08 -13.36 -1.20
C PHE A 170 8.67 -14.72 -1.76
N SER A 171 9.46 -15.76 -1.47
CA SER A 171 9.36 -17.06 -2.12
C SER A 171 8.83 -18.20 -1.24
N ASP A 172 8.67 -17.99 0.08
CA ASP A 172 8.29 -19.09 0.96
C ASP A 172 6.81 -19.46 0.74
N GLU A 173 6.53 -20.76 0.71
CA GLU A 173 5.17 -21.28 0.72
C GLU A 173 4.78 -21.68 2.15
N LEU A 174 3.79 -20.96 2.70
CA LEU A 174 3.30 -21.18 4.05
C LEU A 174 2.00 -21.99 4.02
N SER A 175 1.94 -23.02 4.85
CA SER A 175 0.75 -23.86 5.05
C SER A 175 0.47 -24.02 6.54
N ILE A 176 -0.81 -24.17 6.89
CA ILE A 176 -1.27 -24.36 8.26
C ILE A 176 -1.93 -25.72 8.37
N GLU A 177 -1.52 -26.49 9.37
CA GLU A 177 -2.10 -27.78 9.72
C GLU A 177 -2.61 -27.74 11.16
N PHE A 178 -3.87 -28.09 11.37
CA PHE A 178 -4.45 -28.30 12.68
C PHE A 178 -4.10 -29.71 13.19
N ILE A 179 -3.52 -29.79 14.38
CA ILE A 179 -3.14 -31.06 15.01
C ILE A 179 -4.27 -31.48 15.95
N GLU A 180 -5.14 -32.39 15.48
CA GLU A 180 -6.26 -32.89 16.30
C GLU A 180 -5.81 -33.99 17.27
N SER A 181 -4.80 -34.78 16.89
CA SER A 181 -4.20 -35.84 17.71
C SER A 181 -2.80 -36.17 17.19
N LYS A 182 -1.99 -36.92 17.95
CA LYS A 182 -0.58 -37.23 17.61
C LYS A 182 -0.36 -37.78 16.18
N ASN A 183 -1.37 -38.46 15.61
CA ASN A 183 -1.30 -39.04 14.26
C ASN A 183 -2.33 -38.45 13.27
N HIS A 184 -3.12 -37.44 13.66
CA HIS A 184 -4.14 -36.86 12.79
C HIS A 184 -3.93 -35.35 12.66
N LYS A 185 -3.52 -34.96 11.46
CA LYS A 185 -3.34 -33.57 11.05
C LYS A 185 -4.34 -33.23 9.96
N VAL A 186 -5.01 -32.10 10.11
CA VAL A 186 -6.01 -31.59 9.18
C VAL A 186 -5.48 -30.31 8.56
N SER A 187 -5.44 -30.24 7.23
CA SER A 187 -5.03 -29.01 6.53
C SER A 187 -6.07 -27.90 6.74
N VAL A 188 -5.61 -26.72 7.16
CA VAL A 188 -6.46 -25.54 7.29
C VAL A 188 -6.49 -24.84 5.92
N PRO A 189 -7.67 -24.73 5.27
CA PRO A 189 -7.76 -24.16 3.92
C PRO A 189 -7.45 -22.66 3.93
N LEU A 190 -6.45 -22.24 3.16
CA LEU A 190 -6.08 -20.84 2.96
C LEU A 190 -6.49 -20.39 1.55
N LEU A 191 -7.25 -19.29 1.49
CA LEU A 191 -7.59 -18.65 0.23
C LEU A 191 -6.44 -17.73 -0.21
N LYS A 192 -5.78 -18.07 -1.32
CA LYS A 192 -4.76 -17.21 -1.97
C LYS A 192 -5.38 -16.24 -3.00
N THR A 193 -6.70 -16.25 -3.16
CA THR A 193 -7.46 -15.42 -4.10
C THR A 193 -8.21 -14.30 -3.38
N GLY A 194 -8.49 -13.21 -4.08
CA GLY A 194 -9.23 -12.07 -3.50
C GLY A 194 -8.45 -11.21 -2.50
N ILE A 195 -7.12 -11.35 -2.45
CA ILE A 195 -6.24 -10.61 -1.53
C ILE A 195 -5.70 -9.28 -2.12
N ALA A 196 -5.78 -9.08 -3.45
CA ALA A 196 -5.43 -7.82 -4.09
C ALA A 196 -6.67 -6.95 -4.34
N TRP A 197 -6.44 -5.63 -4.39
CA TRP A 197 -7.50 -4.68 -4.71
C TRP A 197 -8.04 -4.90 -6.14
N PRO A 198 -9.36 -4.82 -6.35
CA PRO A 198 -9.95 -4.98 -7.69
C PRO A 198 -9.37 -4.02 -8.73
N SER A 199 -9.11 -2.77 -8.33
CA SER A 199 -8.50 -1.76 -9.20
C SER A 199 -7.11 -2.15 -9.69
N ASP A 200 -6.31 -2.81 -8.86
CA ASP A 200 -4.97 -3.24 -9.27
C ASP A 200 -5.05 -4.40 -10.27
N LYS A 201 -5.95 -5.36 -10.04
CA LYS A 201 -6.17 -6.50 -10.95
C LYS A 201 -6.73 -6.08 -12.32
N GLU A 202 -7.58 -5.06 -12.37
CA GLU A 202 -8.26 -4.68 -13.61
C GLU A 202 -7.50 -3.63 -14.44
N ILE A 203 -6.79 -2.72 -13.75
CA ILE A 203 -6.20 -1.52 -14.39
C ILE A 203 -4.67 -1.61 -14.46
N LYS A 204 -4.00 -2.05 -13.39
CA LYS A 204 -2.54 -1.90 -13.26
C LYS A 204 -1.74 -3.14 -13.66
N PHE A 205 -2.28 -4.34 -13.41
CA PHE A 205 -1.55 -5.59 -13.67
C PHE A 205 -2.29 -6.45 -14.67
N ARG A 206 -1.63 -6.83 -15.77
CA ARG A 206 -2.22 -7.68 -16.83
C ARG A 206 -1.17 -8.59 -17.42
N ASN A 207 -1.51 -9.86 -17.58
CA ASN A 207 -0.63 -10.80 -18.28
C ASN A 207 -0.44 -10.39 -19.74
N PRO A 208 0.77 -10.53 -20.30
CA PRO A 208 1.00 -10.27 -21.72
C PRO A 208 0.29 -11.30 -22.61
N PRO A 209 -0.06 -10.94 -23.85
CA PRO A 209 -0.77 -11.84 -24.76
C PRO A 209 0.14 -12.98 -25.25
N GLY A 210 -0.22 -14.23 -24.96
CA GLY A 210 0.49 -15.42 -25.46
C GLY A 210 0.25 -16.66 -24.59
N ASN A 211 0.18 -17.85 -25.23
CA ASN A 211 -0.12 -19.13 -24.55
C ASN A 211 1.10 -19.76 -23.84
N SER A 212 2.30 -19.16 -23.94
CA SER A 212 3.55 -19.75 -23.45
C SER A 212 3.92 -19.38 -22.01
N LEU A 213 3.15 -18.50 -21.36
CA LEU A 213 3.23 -18.34 -19.91
C LEU A 213 2.28 -19.37 -19.31
N SER A 214 2.82 -20.53 -18.96
CA SER A 214 2.12 -21.58 -18.24
C SER A 214 1.45 -21.00 -17.00
N GLN A 215 0.16 -20.66 -17.12
CA GLN A 215 -0.77 -20.50 -16.01
C GLN A 215 -0.26 -19.65 -14.83
N GLY A 216 0.56 -18.64 -15.13
CA GLY A 216 0.93 -17.61 -14.18
C GLY A 216 -0.09 -16.51 -14.29
N GLU A 217 -1.25 -16.63 -13.63
CA GLU A 217 -1.91 -15.42 -13.14
C GLU A 217 -0.80 -14.57 -12.51
N PHE A 218 -0.70 -13.27 -12.83
CA PHE A 218 0.04 -12.35 -11.96
C PHE A 218 -0.36 -12.71 -10.53
N HIS A 219 0.55 -13.41 -9.83
CA HIS A 219 0.16 -14.15 -8.64
C HIS A 219 -0.34 -13.06 -7.70
N VAL A 220 -1.51 -13.22 -7.09
CA VAL A 220 -2.08 -12.15 -6.27
C VAL A 220 -1.10 -11.69 -5.18
N HIS A 221 -0.20 -12.60 -4.78
CA HIS A 221 1.00 -12.36 -3.97
C HIS A 221 2.02 -11.39 -4.59
N PHE A 222 2.31 -11.49 -5.89
CA PHE A 222 3.17 -10.55 -6.61
C PHE A 222 2.56 -9.16 -6.67
N ILE A 223 1.26 -9.05 -6.95
CA ILE A 223 0.54 -7.77 -6.93
C ILE A 223 0.66 -7.13 -5.54
N PHE A 224 0.38 -7.91 -4.49
CA PHE A 224 0.49 -7.46 -3.10
C PHE A 224 1.92 -6.98 -2.77
N PHE A 225 2.95 -7.72 -3.17
CA PHE A 225 4.35 -7.40 -2.89
C PHE A 225 4.86 -6.15 -3.62
N ILE A 226 4.31 -5.82 -4.79
CA ILE A 226 4.66 -4.58 -5.52
C ILE A 226 4.04 -3.34 -4.90
N ILE A 227 2.83 -3.47 -4.33
CA ILE A 227 2.06 -2.33 -3.84
C ILE A 227 2.47 -1.95 -2.41
N CYS A 228 2.80 -2.94 -1.57
CA CYS A 228 3.30 -2.75 -0.20
C CYS A 228 4.76 -2.32 -0.17
#